data_AF-A0A7H8KPF4-F1
#
_entry.id   AF-A0A7H8KPF4-F1
#
_cell.length_a   1.000
_cell.length_b   1.000
_cell.length_c   1.000
_cell.angle_alpha   90.00
_cell.angle_beta   90.00
_cell.angle_gamma   90.00
#
_symmetry.space_group_name_H-M   'P 1'
#
loop_
_entity.id
_entity.type
_entity.pdbx_description
1 polymer ?
#
loop_
_entity_poly.entity_id
_entity_poly.type
_entity_poly.pdbx_seq_one_letter_code
_entity_poly.pdbx_strand_id
1 'polypeptide(L)' 'MTTQDGKDRAAEEAPGESVRERSAEEREITAPTPADVRAKAEGKADEEPEPPAADSKAP' A
#
# COMPACT_ATOMS: atom_id res chain seq x y z
N MET A 1 13.81 -16.43 -25.92
CA MET A 1 13.27 -15.20 -25.30
C MET A 1 13.87 -15.14 -23.91
N THR A 2 14.85 -14.26 -23.69
CA THR A 2 15.45 -14.04 -22.36
C THR A 2 14.88 -12.76 -21.79
N THR A 3 14.58 -12.79 -20.49
CA THR A 3 14.62 -11.71 -19.49
C THR A 3 14.29 -12.43 -18.18
N GLN A 4 15.23 -12.91 -17.37
CA GLN A 4 16.08 -12.12 -16.46
C GLN A 4 15.50 -10.74 -16.18
N ASP A 5 14.82 -10.57 -15.06
CA ASP A 5 15.21 -9.63 -14.00
C ASP A 5 14.11 -9.60 -12.93
N GLY A 6 14.49 -9.45 -11.67
CA GLY A 6 13.52 -9.44 -10.56
C GLY A 6 14.08 -9.99 -9.26
N LYS A 7 15.36 -10.37 -9.24
CA LYS A 7 16.06 -10.75 -8.01
C LYS A 7 16.67 -9.54 -7.28
N ASP A 8 16.53 -8.34 -7.83
CA ASP A 8 17.32 -7.17 -7.40
C ASP A 8 16.51 -6.03 -6.76
N ARG A 9 15.22 -6.21 -6.45
CA ARG A 9 14.45 -5.18 -5.70
C ARG A 9 14.52 -5.33 -4.18
N ALA A 10 15.48 -6.09 -3.68
CA ALA A 10 15.89 -6.06 -2.29
C ALA A 10 17.22 -5.29 -2.22
N ALA A 11 17.24 -4.21 -1.44
CA ALA A 11 18.40 -3.38 -1.12
C ALA A 11 18.85 -2.35 -2.19
N GLU A 12 18.12 -1.23 -2.26
CA GLU A 12 18.76 0.06 -2.47
C GLU A 12 17.94 1.11 -1.71
N GLU A 13 18.29 1.38 -0.45
CA GLU A 13 18.00 2.71 0.10
C GLU A 13 18.70 3.68 -0.85
N ALA A 14 17.94 4.39 -1.68
CA ALA A 14 18.50 5.33 -2.64
C ALA A 14 19.45 6.28 -1.88
N PRO A 15 20.78 6.23 -2.14
CA PRO A 15 21.73 7.02 -1.37
C PRO A 15 21.67 8.44 -1.92
N GLY A 16 20.73 9.23 -1.41
CA GLY A 16 20.51 10.61 -1.85
C GLY A 16 19.18 11.24 -1.44
N GLU A 17 18.20 10.46 -0.97
CA GLU A 17 16.95 11.05 -0.47
C GLU A 17 17.16 11.55 0.96
N SER A 18 17.17 12.87 1.14
CA SER A 18 17.25 13.46 2.48
C SER A 18 15.92 13.23 3.20
N VAL A 19 15.87 12.25 4.09
CA VAL A 19 14.73 12.03 4.99
C VAL A 19 14.74 13.13 6.05
N ARG A 20 13.60 13.80 6.25
CA ARG A 20 13.46 14.83 7.30
C ARG A 20 13.59 14.18 8.67
N GLU A 21 14.23 14.88 9.60
CA GLU A 21 14.25 14.44 11.00
C GLU A 21 12.83 14.40 11.55
N ARG A 22 12.47 13.28 12.18
CA ARG A 22 11.18 13.04 12.83
C ARG A 22 11.36 12.98 14.35
N SER A 23 10.34 13.40 15.10
CA SER A 23 10.26 13.28 16.57
C SER A 23 10.31 11.81 17.01
N ALA A 24 10.60 11.53 18.29
CA ALA A 24 10.65 10.16 18.79
C ALA A 24 9.33 9.40 18.54
N GLU A 25 8.20 10.02 18.87
CA GLU A 25 6.86 9.47 18.65
C GLU A 25 6.55 9.24 17.16
N GLU A 26 7.03 10.12 16.28
CA GLU A 26 6.81 9.99 14.84
C GLU A 26 7.64 8.87 14.20
N ARG A 27 8.77 8.50 14.81
CA ARG A 27 9.60 7.37 14.35
C ARG A 27 9.01 6.02 14.71
N GLU A 28 8.13 5.96 15.71
CA GLU A 28 7.40 4.75 16.10
C GLU A 28 6.30 4.40 15.08
N ILE A 29 5.86 5.36 14.27
CA ILE A 29 4.86 5.14 13.21
C ILE A 29 5.53 4.45 12.01
N THR A 30 5.20 3.16 11.83
CA THR A 30 5.62 2.36 10.68
C THR A 30 4.46 2.20 9.68
N ALA A 31 4.75 2.35 8.39
CA ALA A 31 3.79 2.00 7.35
C ALA A 31 3.52 0.48 7.34
N PRO A 32 2.29 0.04 7.00
CA PRO A 32 1.99 -1.38 6.87
C PRO A 32 2.84 -2.02 5.75
N THR A 33 3.23 -3.27 5.95
CA THR A 33 3.93 -4.03 4.92
C THR A 33 2.98 -4.43 3.78
N PRO A 34 3.49 -4.73 2.58
CA PRO A 34 2.67 -5.29 1.50
C PRO A 34 1.98 -6.62 1.86
N ALA A 35 2.47 -7.36 2.86
CA ALA A 35 1.80 -8.55 3.38
C ALA A 35 0.62 -8.16 4.28
N ASP A 36 0.77 -7.15 5.14
CA ASP A 36 -0.31 -6.63 5.99
C ASP A 36 -1.48 -6.12 5.16
N VAL A 37 -1.19 -5.45 4.04
CA VAL A 37 -2.20 -4.98 3.08
C VAL A 37 -2.97 -6.16 2.46
N ARG A 38 -2.27 -7.23 2.07
CA ARG A 38 -2.90 -8.43 1.48
C ARG A 38 -3.76 -9.19 2.48
N ALA A 39 -3.24 -9.42 3.69
CA ALA A 39 -3.99 -10.07 4.76
C ALA A 39 -5.26 -9.29 5.13
N LYS A 40 -5.18 -7.95 5.14
CA LYS A 40 -6.35 -7.09 5.34
C LYS A 40 -7.38 -7.21 4.20
N ALA A 41 -6.94 -7.34 2.94
CA ALA A 41 -7.84 -7.50 1.80
C ALA A 41 -8.58 -8.85 1.85
N GLU A 42 -7.90 -9.93 2.23
CA GLU A 42 -8.51 -11.26 2.40
C GLU A 42 -9.53 -11.29 3.54
N GLY A 43 -9.27 -10.56 4.63
CA GLY A 43 -10.20 -10.42 5.75
C GLY A 43 -11.37 -9.45 5.52
N LYS A 44 -11.42 -8.76 4.36
CA LYS A 44 -12.44 -7.75 3.99
C LYS A 44 -13.28 -8.16 2.77
N ALA A 45 -13.09 -9.37 2.24
CA ALA A 45 -13.86 -9.89 1.11
C ALA A 45 -15.37 -10.05 1.40
N ASP A 46 -15.80 -9.95 2.65
CA ASP A 46 -17.22 -10.00 3.04
C ASP A 46 -17.88 -8.60 3.06
N GLU A 47 -17.10 -7.52 3.09
CA GLU A 47 -17.60 -6.14 2.98
C GLU A 47 -17.46 -5.67 1.53
N GLU A 48 -18.20 -6.30 0.61
CA GLU A 48 -18.36 -5.78 -0.75
C GLU A 48 -18.95 -4.36 -0.61
N PRO A 49 -18.24 -3.31 -1.06
CA PRO A 49 -18.76 -1.95 -0.94
C PRO A 49 -20.04 -1.87 -1.76
N GLU A 50 -21.14 -1.42 -1.16
CA GLU A 50 -22.39 -1.23 -1.89
C GLU A 50 -22.10 -0.38 -3.14
N PRO A 51 -22.60 -0.79 -4.32
CA PRO A 51 -22.42 0.02 -5.52
C PRO A 51 -22.97 1.41 -5.22
N PRO A 52 -22.29 2.48 -5.69
CA PRO A 52 -22.79 3.83 -5.49
C PRO A 52 -24.24 3.86 -5.98
N ALA A 53 -25.14 4.38 -5.14
CA ALA A 53 -26.55 4.46 -5.48
C ALA A 53 -26.66 5.06 -6.88
N ALA A 54 -27.17 4.27 -7.83
CA ALA A 54 -27.55 4.81 -9.11
C ALA A 54 -28.68 5.79 -8.80
N ASP A 55 -28.36 7.08 -8.75
CA ASP A 55 -29.35 8.14 -8.60
C ASP A 55 -30.49 7.85 -9.57
N SER A 56 -31.61 7.42 -9.00
CA SER A 56 -32.82 7.16 -9.75
C SER A 56 -33.22 8.50 -10.35
N LYS A 57 -33.20 8.56 -11.70
CA LYS A 57 -33.64 9.70 -12.50
C LYS A 57 -34.77 10.49 -11.82
N ALA A 58 -34.56 11.79 -11.64
CA ALA A 58 -35.65 12.76 -11.59
C ALA A 58 -36.08 13.09 -13.05
N PRO A 59 -37.36 13.42 -13.31
CA PRO A 59 -38.14 13.08 -14.52
C PRO A 59 -37.59 13.58 -15.86
#